data_AF-A0AAU9QXP7-F1
#
_entry.id   AF-A0AAU9QXP7-F1
#
_cell.length_a   1.000
_cell.length_b   1.000
_cell.length_c   1.000
_cell.angle_alpha   90.00
_cell.angle_beta   90.00
_cell.angle_gamma   90.00
#
_symmetry.space_group_name_H-M   'P 1'
#
loop_
_entity.id
_entity.type
_entity.pdbx_description
1 polymer ?
#
loop_
_entity_poly.entity_id
_entity_poly.type
_entity_poly.pdbx_seq_one_letter_code
_entity_poly.pdbx_strand_id
1 'polypeptide(L)'
;MKKQAMMMALLSAGLIGQSAHAMPSTATLEWTGFVPGVFNGSDIGLTGQGGGDIQAGVLKIEEDGAFTALRPVVVEAHEMIDTSVTQDGSQMEPGPGLYDGDVVWSLLDTSVTHTAYDAATDITITMNGTDLVKGTPVTTTTGNHIATFGADSAAPTAGGSVVPGDSVAVQAVIMAAPSTGGVL
;
A
#
# COMPACT_ATOMS: atom_id res chain seq x y z
N MET A 1 5.69 80.83 -45.56
CA MET A 1 4.26 81.19 -45.50
C MET A 1 3.43 79.92 -45.35
N LYS A 2 2.49 79.92 -44.38
CA LYS A 2 1.15 79.26 -44.30
C LYS A 2 0.99 77.87 -44.96
N LYS A 3 0.79 76.77 -44.21
CA LYS A 3 -0.44 76.25 -43.54
C LYS A 3 -1.38 75.45 -44.47
N GLN A 4 -1.93 74.37 -43.87
CA GLN A 4 -3.08 73.51 -44.25
C GLN A 4 -2.67 72.21 -44.99
N ALA A 5 -2.62 71.04 -44.32
CA ALA A 5 -3.68 70.20 -43.71
C ALA A 5 -4.51 69.43 -44.75
N MET A 6 -4.50 68.08 -44.69
CA MET A 6 -5.71 67.26 -44.52
C MET A 6 -5.36 65.77 -44.32
N MET A 7 -5.95 65.18 -43.28
CA MET A 7 -5.92 63.77 -42.90
C MET A 7 -6.76 62.88 -43.83
N MET A 8 -6.33 61.63 -44.02
CA MET A 8 -7.18 60.41 -44.06
C MET A 8 -6.21 59.23 -43.87
N ALA A 9 -6.09 58.67 -42.67
CA ALA A 9 -6.91 57.57 -42.15
C ALA A 9 -6.84 56.31 -43.03
N LEU A 10 -6.00 55.36 -42.64
CA LEU A 10 -6.37 53.94 -42.72
C LEU A 10 -5.90 53.25 -41.44
N LEU A 11 -6.88 52.91 -40.61
CA LEU A 11 -6.75 52.01 -39.49
C LEU A 11 -6.34 50.63 -40.01
N SER A 12 -5.08 50.26 -39.87
CA SER A 12 -4.68 48.86 -39.82
C SER A 12 -4.30 48.52 -38.39
N ALA A 13 -5.35 48.37 -37.57
CA ALA A 13 -5.33 47.55 -36.37
C ALA A 13 -5.07 46.10 -36.80
N GLY A 14 -3.82 45.77 -37.08
CA GLY A 14 -3.35 44.39 -37.13
C GLY A 14 -3.05 43.99 -35.70
N LEU A 15 -3.97 43.24 -35.09
CA LEU A 15 -3.85 42.65 -33.76
C LEU A 15 -2.40 42.18 -33.52
N ILE A 16 -1.82 42.62 -32.40
CA ILE A 16 -0.75 41.87 -31.75
C ILE A 16 -1.32 40.47 -31.61
N GLY A 17 -0.84 39.54 -32.44
CA GLY A 17 -1.11 38.13 -32.25
C GLY A 17 -0.69 37.85 -30.83
N GLN A 18 -1.66 37.65 -29.94
CA GLN A 18 -1.38 37.09 -28.64
C GLN A 18 -0.73 35.75 -28.96
N SER A 19 0.59 35.68 -28.83
CA SER A 19 1.25 34.42 -28.67
C SER A 19 0.60 33.82 -27.43
N ALA A 20 -0.40 32.95 -27.66
CA ALA A 20 -0.88 32.04 -26.65
C ALA A 20 0.32 31.16 -26.35
N HIS A 21 1.19 31.64 -25.45
CA HIS A 21 2.26 30.87 -24.89
C HIS A 21 1.57 29.77 -24.10
N ALA A 22 1.42 28.60 -24.72
CA ALA A 22 1.00 27.41 -24.02
C ALA A 22 1.99 27.24 -22.85
N MET A 23 1.48 27.41 -21.63
CA MET A 23 2.30 27.20 -20.45
C MET A 23 2.75 25.74 -20.47
N PRO A 24 4.05 25.46 -20.28
CA PRO A 24 4.53 24.09 -20.24
C PRO A 24 3.80 23.35 -19.11
N SER A 25 3.26 22.18 -19.44
CA SER A 25 2.68 21.25 -18.48
C SER A 25 3.72 20.22 -18.10
N THR A 26 3.88 19.96 -16.82
CA THR A 26 4.80 18.94 -16.29
C THR A 26 3.99 17.86 -15.60
N ALA A 27 4.35 16.60 -15.83
CA ALA A 27 3.82 15.46 -15.09
C ALA A 27 5.00 14.63 -14.58
N THR A 28 4.92 14.18 -13.35
CA THR A 28 5.83 13.17 -12.80
C THR A 28 5.25 11.80 -13.12
N LEU A 29 6.05 10.95 -13.78
CA LEU A 29 5.69 9.57 -14.07
C LEU A 29 6.56 8.68 -13.19
N GLU A 30 5.93 7.85 -12.37
CA GLU A 30 6.60 6.91 -11.50
C GLU A 30 6.21 5.49 -11.88
N TRP A 31 7.20 4.59 -11.92
CA TRP A 31 6.99 3.17 -12.09
C TRP A 31 7.50 2.46 -10.84
N THR A 32 6.60 1.84 -10.09
CA THR A 32 6.94 0.99 -8.96
C THR A 32 6.72 -0.47 -9.33
N GLY A 33 7.56 -1.36 -8.79
CA GLY A 33 7.46 -2.80 -9.00
C GLY A 33 7.78 -3.52 -7.71
N PHE A 34 6.99 -4.52 -7.36
CA PHE A 34 7.16 -5.37 -6.19
C PHE A 34 6.89 -6.80 -6.60
N VAL A 35 7.72 -7.74 -6.13
CA VAL A 35 7.43 -9.17 -6.26
C VAL A 35 6.77 -9.59 -4.95
N PRO A 36 5.43 -9.77 -4.91
CA PRO A 36 4.79 -10.33 -3.74
C PRO A 36 5.30 -11.75 -3.53
N GLY A 37 5.59 -12.09 -2.28
CA GLY A 37 6.03 -13.41 -1.87
C GLY A 37 5.28 -13.82 -0.62
N VAL A 38 4.71 -15.01 -0.65
CA VAL A 38 4.19 -15.70 0.52
C VAL A 38 5.06 -16.93 0.74
N PHE A 39 5.49 -17.15 1.97
CA PHE A 39 6.02 -18.44 2.39
C PHE A 39 4.91 -19.18 3.13
N ASN A 40 4.31 -20.17 2.47
CA ASN A 40 3.31 -21.03 3.09
C ASN A 40 3.99 -21.97 4.09
N GLY A 41 3.31 -22.21 5.21
CA GLY A 41 3.71 -23.25 6.15
C GLY A 41 3.26 -24.64 5.66
N SER A 42 3.46 -25.66 6.50
CA SER A 42 2.90 -27.00 6.25
C SER A 42 1.39 -27.05 6.48
N ASP A 43 0.88 -26.20 7.36
CA ASP A 43 -0.50 -26.29 7.86
C ASP A 43 -1.38 -25.13 7.37
N ILE A 44 -0.77 -23.96 7.15
CA ILE A 44 -1.47 -22.73 6.73
C ILE A 44 -0.84 -22.16 5.46
N GLY A 45 -1.70 -21.90 4.48
CA GLY A 45 -1.40 -21.15 3.28
C GLY A 45 -1.96 -19.74 3.36
N LEU A 46 -1.25 -18.74 2.85
CA LEU A 46 -1.75 -17.36 2.79
C LEU A 46 -2.07 -16.98 1.35
N THR A 47 -3.26 -16.42 1.15
CA THR A 47 -3.72 -15.89 -0.13
C THR A 47 -4.28 -14.49 0.04
N GLY A 48 -4.52 -13.82 -1.09
CA GLY A 48 -5.37 -12.64 -1.14
C GLY A 48 -6.85 -13.02 -1.07
N GLN A 49 -7.70 -12.02 -1.31
CA GLN A 49 -9.14 -12.16 -1.30
C GLN A 49 -9.63 -13.24 -2.27
N GLY A 50 -10.44 -14.18 -1.77
CA GLY A 50 -11.02 -15.27 -2.54
C GLY A 50 -10.02 -16.32 -3.01
N GLY A 51 -8.92 -16.54 -2.29
CA GLY A 51 -7.89 -17.51 -2.68
C GLY A 51 -6.91 -17.04 -3.78
N GLY A 52 -7.00 -15.78 -4.21
CA GLY A 52 -6.13 -15.23 -5.28
C GLY A 52 -4.79 -14.69 -4.77
N ASP A 53 -4.08 -13.95 -5.62
CA ASP A 53 -2.84 -13.28 -5.22
C ASP A 53 -3.11 -12.17 -4.20
N ILE A 54 -2.23 -12.04 -3.20
CA ILE A 54 -2.26 -10.91 -2.25
C ILE A 54 -2.04 -9.61 -3.02
N GLN A 55 -3.04 -8.72 -2.99
CA GLN A 55 -2.99 -7.44 -3.67
C GLN A 55 -2.37 -6.37 -2.77
N ALA A 56 -1.57 -5.47 -3.36
CA ALA A 56 -1.04 -4.33 -2.65
C ALA A 56 -2.14 -3.37 -2.18
N GLY A 57 -1.95 -2.85 -0.96
CA GLY A 57 -2.77 -1.80 -0.39
C GLY A 57 -2.51 -0.44 -1.06
N VAL A 58 -3.29 0.56 -0.67
CA VAL A 58 -3.10 1.96 -1.11
C VAL A 58 -3.06 2.84 0.11
N LEU A 59 -2.04 3.69 0.18
CA LEU A 59 -1.94 4.75 1.17
C LEU A 59 -2.62 6.01 0.64
N LYS A 60 -3.37 6.69 1.50
CA LYS A 60 -3.73 8.09 1.32
C LYS A 60 -2.74 8.91 2.13
N ILE A 61 -1.89 9.66 1.44
CA ILE A 61 -0.89 10.54 2.04
C ILE A 61 -1.43 11.97 2.00
N GLU A 62 -1.44 12.64 3.14
CA GLU A 62 -1.86 14.03 3.31
C GLU A 62 -0.69 14.99 3.02
N GLU A 63 -0.98 16.29 2.86
CA GLU A 63 0.03 17.30 2.53
C GLU A 63 1.13 17.46 3.60
N ASP A 64 0.84 17.10 4.85
CA ASP A 64 1.79 17.15 5.96
C ASP A 64 2.63 15.86 6.10
N GLY A 65 2.43 14.88 5.21
CA GLY A 65 3.08 13.58 5.27
C GLY A 65 2.44 12.62 6.27
N ALA A 66 1.32 12.94 6.93
CA ALA A 66 0.54 11.91 7.58
C ALA A 66 -0.05 10.96 6.52
N PHE A 67 -0.26 9.69 6.86
CA PHE A 67 -0.95 8.79 5.95
C PHE A 67 -1.79 7.74 6.67
N THR A 68 -2.76 7.21 5.93
CA THR A 68 -3.62 6.11 6.35
C THR A 68 -3.81 5.12 5.21
N ALA A 69 -4.19 3.89 5.53
CA ALA A 69 -4.57 2.93 4.51
C ALA A 69 -5.93 3.31 3.88
N LEU A 70 -5.90 3.82 2.63
CA LEU A 70 -7.10 4.03 1.83
C LEU A 70 -7.73 2.72 1.39
N ARG A 71 -6.88 1.76 0.99
CA ARG A 71 -7.28 0.39 0.69
C ARG A 71 -6.36 -0.55 1.47
N PRO A 72 -6.87 -1.30 2.46
CA PRO A 72 -6.07 -2.25 3.20
C PRO A 72 -5.66 -3.45 2.32
N VAL A 73 -4.62 -4.16 2.74
CA VAL A 73 -4.24 -5.46 2.17
C VAL A 73 -5.13 -6.52 2.80
N VAL A 74 -5.78 -7.35 1.97
CA VAL A 74 -6.58 -8.48 2.46
C VAL A 74 -5.75 -9.75 2.36
N VAL A 75 -5.65 -10.48 3.46
CA VAL A 75 -4.98 -11.79 3.53
C VAL A 75 -5.94 -12.81 4.13
N GLU A 76 -6.01 -13.97 3.52
CA GLU A 76 -6.81 -15.12 3.98
C GLU A 76 -5.87 -16.25 4.39
N ALA A 77 -6.12 -16.88 5.54
CA ALA A 77 -5.44 -18.11 5.93
C ALA A 77 -6.28 -19.33 5.52
N HIS A 78 -5.73 -20.13 4.62
CA HIS A 78 -6.32 -21.34 4.08
C HIS A 78 -5.63 -22.58 4.67
N GLU A 79 -6.35 -23.70 4.65
CA GLU A 79 -5.71 -25.00 4.84
C GLU A 79 -4.67 -25.24 3.74
N MET A 80 -3.64 -26.02 4.03
CA MET A 80 -2.72 -26.50 2.99
C MET A 80 -3.17 -27.87 2.50
N ILE A 81 -3.25 -28.05 1.19
CA ILE A 81 -3.56 -29.32 0.54
C ILE A 81 -2.35 -29.80 -0.26
N ASP A 82 -2.08 -31.11 -0.22
CA ASP A 82 -1.13 -31.69 -1.15
C ASP A 82 -1.82 -32.00 -2.48
N THR A 83 -1.38 -31.33 -3.53
CA THR A 83 -1.89 -31.52 -4.90
C THR A 83 -1.12 -32.59 -5.66
N SER A 84 -0.09 -33.19 -5.06
CA SER A 84 0.67 -34.27 -5.66
C SER A 84 -0.17 -35.53 -5.84
N VAL A 85 0.12 -36.30 -6.88
CA VAL A 85 -0.55 -37.59 -7.12
C VAL A 85 -0.25 -38.59 -5.98
N THR A 86 0.93 -38.47 -5.37
CA THR A 86 1.44 -39.37 -4.35
C THR A 86 1.01 -39.00 -2.92
N GLN A 87 0.46 -37.80 -2.71
CA GLN A 87 0.07 -37.29 -1.39
C GLN A 87 1.23 -37.35 -0.38
N ASP A 88 2.44 -37.03 -0.83
CA ASP A 88 3.70 -37.11 -0.08
C ASP A 88 4.20 -35.77 0.48
N GLY A 89 3.41 -34.71 0.36
CA GLY A 89 3.74 -33.34 0.76
C GLY A 89 4.67 -32.61 -0.22
N SER A 90 4.94 -33.16 -1.41
CA SER A 90 5.84 -32.53 -2.38
C SER A 90 5.23 -31.35 -3.13
N GLN A 91 3.89 -31.22 -3.17
CA GLN A 91 3.18 -30.14 -3.87
C GLN A 91 2.08 -29.53 -2.98
N MET A 92 2.51 -28.95 -1.86
CA MET A 92 1.62 -28.24 -0.94
C MET A 92 1.20 -26.88 -1.51
N GLU A 93 -0.10 -26.65 -1.60
CA GLU A 93 -0.70 -25.39 -2.04
C GLU A 93 -1.86 -24.99 -1.11
N PRO A 94 -2.22 -23.70 -0.99
CA PRO A 94 -3.43 -23.29 -0.30
C PRO A 94 -4.67 -23.96 -0.90
N GLY A 95 -5.49 -24.58 -0.04
CA GLY A 95 -6.75 -25.20 -0.40
C GLY A 95 -7.86 -24.20 -0.68
N PRO A 96 -9.03 -24.67 -1.15
CA PRO A 96 -10.19 -23.80 -1.40
C PRO A 96 -10.92 -23.40 -0.11
N GLY A 97 -10.62 -24.05 1.02
CA GLY A 97 -11.20 -23.79 2.32
C GLY A 97 -10.30 -22.94 3.21
N LEU A 98 -10.92 -22.05 4.00
CA LEU A 98 -10.21 -21.40 5.11
C LEU A 98 -9.75 -22.45 6.12
N TYR A 99 -8.63 -22.18 6.78
CA TYR A 99 -8.12 -23.04 7.85
C TYR A 99 -9.19 -23.26 8.93
N ASP A 100 -9.31 -24.48 9.46
CA ASP A 100 -10.41 -24.87 10.36
C ASP A 100 -10.07 -24.74 11.85
N GLY A 101 -8.83 -24.38 12.17
CA GLY A 101 -8.38 -24.04 13.53
C GLY A 101 -8.23 -22.54 13.77
N ASP A 102 -7.98 -22.16 15.02
CA ASP A 102 -7.62 -20.78 15.35
C ASP A 102 -6.27 -20.40 14.71
N VAL A 103 -6.14 -19.14 14.26
CA VAL A 103 -4.92 -18.63 13.62
C VAL A 103 -4.31 -17.51 14.46
N VAL A 104 -3.04 -17.66 14.79
CA VAL A 104 -2.22 -16.68 15.49
C VAL A 104 -1.45 -15.84 14.49
N TRP A 105 -1.80 -14.57 14.39
CA TRP A 105 -1.16 -13.57 13.55
C TRP A 105 -0.10 -12.80 14.32
N SER A 106 1.02 -12.48 13.69
CA SER A 106 2.10 -11.72 14.31
C SER A 106 2.79 -10.79 13.31
N LEU A 107 3.04 -9.55 13.74
CA LEU A 107 3.92 -8.64 13.02
C LEU A 107 5.38 -8.99 13.34
N LEU A 108 6.13 -9.38 12.32
CA LEU A 108 7.56 -9.69 12.44
C LEU A 108 8.42 -8.45 12.17
N ASP A 109 8.05 -7.66 11.17
CA ASP A 109 8.84 -6.49 10.79
C ASP A 109 8.03 -5.41 10.06
N THR A 110 8.54 -4.19 10.06
CA THR A 110 7.96 -3.04 9.35
C THR A 110 9.09 -2.19 8.78
N SER A 111 8.93 -1.73 7.54
CA SER A 111 9.85 -0.81 6.89
C SER A 111 9.10 0.20 6.03
N VAL A 112 9.74 1.34 5.79
CA VAL A 112 9.21 2.44 4.98
C VAL A 112 10.31 2.96 4.07
N THR A 113 9.99 3.24 2.81
CA THR A 113 11.00 3.66 1.81
C THR A 113 11.46 5.10 1.98
N HIS A 114 10.62 5.95 2.56
CA HIS A 114 10.87 7.38 2.64
C HIS A 114 11.58 7.75 3.95
N THR A 115 12.72 8.44 3.86
CA THR A 115 13.62 8.73 4.99
C THR A 115 13.06 9.72 6.01
N ALA A 116 11.94 10.38 5.69
CA ALA A 116 11.25 11.24 6.66
C ALA A 116 10.63 10.45 7.83
N TYR A 117 10.39 9.14 7.66
CA TYR A 117 9.76 8.30 8.66
C TYR A 117 10.78 7.35 9.30
N ASP A 118 10.64 7.15 10.61
CA ASP A 118 11.22 6.02 11.32
C ASP A 118 10.19 4.87 11.36
N ALA A 119 10.53 3.75 10.74
CA ALA A 119 9.64 2.58 10.66
C ALA A 119 9.22 2.03 12.03
N ALA A 120 10.04 2.21 13.07
CA ALA A 120 9.79 1.66 14.40
C ALA A 120 8.91 2.56 15.27
N THR A 121 8.86 3.87 15.00
CA THR A 121 8.14 4.82 15.85
C THR A 121 7.00 5.55 15.15
N ASP A 122 7.11 5.75 13.84
CA ASP A 122 6.14 6.57 13.10
C ASP A 122 5.05 5.72 12.44
N ILE A 123 5.38 4.45 12.11
CA ILE A 123 4.48 3.57 11.37
C ILE A 123 3.75 2.63 12.32
N THR A 124 2.42 2.67 12.28
CA THR A 124 1.54 1.71 12.94
C THR A 124 0.94 0.79 11.90
N ILE A 125 1.15 -0.52 12.06
CA ILE A 125 0.46 -1.54 11.27
C ILE A 125 -0.82 -1.92 12.01
N THR A 126 -1.95 -1.95 11.32
CA THR A 126 -3.23 -2.36 11.87
C THR A 126 -3.67 -3.69 11.27
N MET A 127 -4.36 -4.51 12.06
CA MET A 127 -5.05 -5.72 11.63
C MET A 127 -6.51 -5.62 12.07
N ASN A 128 -7.44 -5.69 11.11
CA ASN A 128 -8.88 -5.54 11.35
C ASN A 128 -9.23 -4.26 12.13
N GLY A 129 -8.52 -3.17 11.82
CA GLY A 129 -8.69 -1.86 12.45
C GLY A 129 -8.11 -1.75 13.87
N THR A 130 -7.38 -2.75 14.35
CA THR A 130 -6.69 -2.72 15.65
C THR A 130 -5.18 -2.72 15.45
N ASP A 131 -4.45 -1.95 16.26
CA ASP A 131 -2.99 -1.89 16.20
C ASP A 131 -2.36 -3.28 16.40
N LEU A 132 -1.50 -3.66 15.48
CA LEU A 132 -0.72 -4.89 15.53
C LEU A 132 0.69 -4.54 16.03
N VAL A 133 0.95 -4.84 17.29
CA VAL A 133 2.24 -4.55 17.92
C VAL A 133 3.23 -5.69 17.67
N LYS A 134 4.44 -5.36 17.21
CA LYS A 134 5.52 -6.33 17.00
C LYS A 134 5.77 -7.14 18.27
N GLY A 135 5.78 -8.47 18.13
CA GLY A 135 5.95 -9.40 19.24
C GLY A 135 4.71 -9.64 20.12
N THR A 136 3.56 -9.03 19.78
CA THR A 136 2.27 -9.29 20.45
C THR A 136 1.32 -10.00 19.49
N PRO A 137 1.17 -11.33 19.58
CA PRO A 137 0.33 -12.07 18.65
C PRO A 137 -1.17 -11.78 18.85
N VAL A 138 -1.94 -11.83 17.75
CA VAL A 138 -3.40 -11.68 17.74
C VAL A 138 -4.02 -12.95 17.20
N THR A 139 -4.97 -13.53 17.92
CA THR A 139 -5.65 -14.77 17.49
C THR A 139 -6.97 -14.44 16.81
N THR A 140 -7.20 -15.02 15.63
CA THR A 140 -8.54 -15.08 15.04
C THR A 140 -9.12 -16.48 15.20
N THR A 141 -10.39 -16.56 15.59
CA THR A 141 -11.07 -17.82 15.85
C THR A 141 -11.50 -18.51 14.55
N THR A 142 -11.68 -19.84 14.59
CA THR A 142 -12.21 -20.63 13.47
C THR A 142 -13.35 -19.92 12.72
N GLY A 143 -13.21 -19.84 11.39
CA GLY A 143 -14.21 -19.21 10.51
C GLY A 143 -14.04 -17.70 10.34
N ASN A 144 -13.03 -17.08 10.97
CA ASN A 144 -12.70 -15.67 10.83
C ASN A 144 -11.21 -15.46 10.48
N HIS A 145 -10.75 -16.09 9.40
CA HIS A 145 -9.34 -16.03 8.98
C HIS A 145 -9.08 -15.09 7.80
N ILE A 146 -10.03 -14.19 7.53
CA ILE A 146 -9.84 -13.08 6.60
C ILE A 146 -9.37 -11.88 7.42
N ALA A 147 -8.11 -11.50 7.24
CA ALA A 147 -7.48 -10.40 7.93
C ALA A 147 -7.26 -9.22 6.98
N THR A 148 -7.58 -8.02 7.46
CA THR A 148 -7.34 -6.77 6.74
C THR A 148 -6.19 -6.01 7.40
N PHE A 149 -5.13 -5.75 6.64
CA PHE A 149 -3.95 -5.05 7.13
C PHE A 149 -3.87 -3.62 6.61
N GLY A 150 -3.70 -2.67 7.52
CA GLY A 150 -3.50 -1.27 7.23
C GLY A 150 -2.13 -0.79 7.70
N ALA A 151 -1.73 0.39 7.20
CA ALA A 151 -0.56 1.11 7.68
C ALA A 151 -0.94 2.58 7.85
N ASP A 152 -0.63 3.12 9.00
CA ASP A 152 -1.00 4.46 9.41
C ASP A 152 0.22 5.16 10.01
N SER A 153 0.33 6.47 9.79
CA SER A 153 1.39 7.32 10.35
C SER A 153 0.85 8.70 10.63
N ALA A 154 1.26 9.29 11.75
CA ALA A 154 1.18 10.73 11.94
C ALA A 154 2.17 11.43 11.00
N ALA A 155 2.07 12.76 10.91
CA ALA A 155 3.07 13.55 10.20
C ALA A 155 4.47 13.33 10.82
N PRO A 156 5.51 13.05 10.01
CA PRO A 156 6.84 12.73 10.52
C PRO A 156 7.42 13.89 11.35
N THR A 157 7.93 13.57 12.54
CA THR A 157 8.44 14.58 13.49
C THR A 157 9.98 14.61 13.57
N ALA A 158 10.66 13.62 13.00
CA ALA A 158 12.11 13.43 13.08
C ALA A 158 12.96 14.29 12.11
N GLY A 159 12.38 15.33 11.51
CA GLY A 159 13.11 16.36 10.75
C GLY A 159 13.15 16.18 9.22
N GLY A 160 12.47 15.19 8.68
CA GLY A 160 12.15 15.11 7.25
C GLY A 160 10.77 15.69 6.95
N SER A 161 10.56 16.15 5.72
CA SER A 161 9.23 16.51 5.20
C SER A 161 8.93 15.65 3.99
N VAL A 162 7.68 15.24 3.84
CA VAL A 162 7.16 14.72 2.58
C VAL A 162 6.69 15.90 1.75
N VAL A 163 7.09 15.97 0.48
CA VAL A 163 6.68 17.01 -0.45
C VAL A 163 5.91 16.42 -1.64
N PRO A 164 5.08 17.22 -2.34
CA PRO A 164 4.38 16.74 -3.53
C PRO A 164 5.34 16.17 -4.57
N GLY A 165 5.08 14.93 -4.99
CA GLY A 165 5.92 14.17 -5.92
C GLY A 165 6.81 13.13 -5.25
N ASP A 166 6.91 13.11 -3.92
CA ASP A 166 7.57 12.04 -3.19
C ASP A 166 6.78 10.73 -3.25
N SER A 167 7.52 9.62 -3.17
CA SER A 167 6.96 8.28 -3.11
C SER A 167 7.20 7.66 -1.73
N VAL A 168 6.12 7.18 -1.12
CA VAL A 168 6.15 6.51 0.18
C VAL A 168 5.54 5.12 0.01
N ALA A 169 6.32 4.10 0.35
CA ALA A 169 5.85 2.73 0.41
C ALA A 169 6.17 2.14 1.78
N VAL A 170 5.18 1.48 2.37
CA VAL A 170 5.31 0.74 3.63
C VAL A 170 5.26 -0.75 3.33
N GLN A 171 6.14 -1.51 3.98
CA GLN A 171 6.15 -2.97 3.93
C GLN A 171 6.08 -3.52 5.34
N ALA A 172 5.20 -4.50 5.54
CA ALA A 172 5.09 -5.25 6.78
C ALA A 172 5.30 -6.74 6.51
N VAL A 173 6.03 -7.41 7.40
CA VAL A 173 6.20 -8.87 7.37
C VAL A 173 5.25 -9.45 8.40
N ILE A 174 4.23 -10.17 7.94
CA ILE A 174 3.22 -10.82 8.77
C ILE A 174 3.45 -12.33 8.76
N MET A 175 3.29 -12.95 9.93
CA MET A 175 3.25 -14.39 10.09
C MET A 175 1.85 -14.82 10.53
N ALA A 176 1.38 -15.94 9.99
CA ALA A 176 0.23 -16.67 10.49
C ALA A 176 0.69 -18.07 10.91
N ALA A 177 0.27 -18.52 12.09
CA ALA A 177 0.56 -19.85 12.59
C ALA A 177 -0.71 -20.47 13.18
N PRO A 178 -0.85 -21.80 13.18
CA PRO A 178 -1.88 -22.47 13.96
C PRO A 178 -1.78 -22.03 15.42
N SER A 179 -2.91 -21.73 16.04
CA SER A 179 -2.98 -21.63 17.49
C SER A 179 -2.72 -23.03 18.04
N THR A 180 -1.50 -23.27 18.53
CA THR A 180 -1.25 -24.47 19.31
C THR A 180 -2.08 -24.32 20.58
N GLY A 181 -3.23 -24.98 20.63
CA GLY A 181 -4.01 -25.10 21.86
C GLY A 181 -3.05 -25.56 22.95
N GLY A 182 -2.71 -24.64 23.86
CA GLY A 182 -1.63 -24.85 24.80
C GLY A 182 -1.89 -26.10 25.63
N VAL A 183 -1.06 -27.12 25.43
CA VAL A 183 -0.65 -28.04 26.49
C VAL A 183 0.88 -28.13 26.40
N LEU A 184 1.54 -27.28 27.18
CA LEU A 184 2.78 -27.68 27.84
C LEU A 184 2.41 -28.39 29.14
#